data_AF-A0AAD9AGD2-F1
#
_entry.id   AF-A0AAD9AGD2-F1
#
_cell.length_a   1.000
_cell.length_b   1.000
_cell.length_c   1.000
_cell.angle_alpha   90.00
_cell.angle_beta   90.00
_cell.angle_gamma   90.00
#
_symmetry.space_group_name_H-M   'P 1'
#
loop_
_entity.id
_entity.type
_entity.pdbx_description
1 polymer ?
#
loop_
_entity_poly.entity_id
_entity_poly.type
_entity_poly.pdbx_seq_one_letter_code
_entity_poly.pdbx_strand_id
1 'polypeptide(L)'
;MAIRVFDKFFDLPQEIRDQIISYLCLFPNPIQVGPTVDTEIPFPHDLLLSHPLLYAAGSAIFYEQNRFILNLRGRPRAALERAICDGTPWLLGNTRARRRVKYLELSPGRLGNVFQSHISPAVADMILNGSLRHLKLVLYPTSTDKVVFNHDAVDAQGRRAAMTRRDDAFTQSKPFKALLRLLADPDLETAELFVDPIHRDFWCDFHEGVACCKGHPKGPWQLIPVDWKKLAASYGQDHELSIVRVTS
;
A
#
# COMPACT_ATOMS: atom_id res chain seq x y z
N MET A 1 -29.19 -44.63 3.04
CA MET A 1 -27.98 -43.78 2.90
C MET A 1 -26.86 -44.43 3.69
N ALA A 2 -25.77 -44.83 3.04
CA ALA A 2 -24.60 -45.35 3.76
C ALA A 2 -23.87 -44.20 4.45
N ILE A 3 -23.59 -44.33 5.74
CA ILE A 3 -22.76 -43.39 6.48
C ILE A 3 -21.34 -43.52 5.93
N ARG A 4 -20.84 -42.48 5.26
CA ARG A 4 -19.43 -42.39 4.87
C ARG A 4 -18.65 -41.85 6.06
N VAL A 5 -17.72 -42.65 6.57
CA VAL A 5 -16.78 -42.26 7.64
C VAL A 5 -15.47 -41.89 6.96
N PHE A 6 -14.88 -40.77 7.37
CA PHE A 6 -13.57 -40.30 6.91
C PHE A 6 -12.62 -40.31 8.12
N ASP A 7 -11.53 -41.06 8.03
CA ASP A 7 -10.60 -41.22 9.17
C ASP A 7 -9.40 -40.27 9.09
N LYS A 8 -9.04 -39.81 7.88
CA LYS A 8 -7.93 -38.86 7.66
C LYS A 8 -8.40 -37.62 6.90
N PHE A 9 -7.67 -36.52 7.09
CA PHE A 9 -7.97 -35.26 6.41
C PHE A 9 -7.99 -35.39 4.88
N PHE A 10 -7.06 -36.15 4.29
CA PHE A 10 -7.01 -36.33 2.84
C PHE A 10 -8.09 -37.27 2.28
N ASP A 11 -8.81 -38.00 3.14
CA ASP A 11 -9.95 -38.84 2.73
C ASP A 11 -11.22 -38.00 2.50
N LEU A 12 -11.25 -36.77 3.04
CA LEU A 12 -12.35 -35.83 2.83
C LEU A 12 -12.47 -35.44 1.35
N PRO A 13 -13.70 -35.22 0.84
CA PRO A 13 -13.92 -34.63 -0.47
C PRO A 13 -13.14 -33.33 -0.63
N GLN A 14 -12.68 -33.06 -1.87
CA GLN A 14 -11.84 -31.90 -2.15
C GLN A 14 -12.52 -30.60 -1.71
N GLU A 15 -13.82 -30.46 -1.94
CA GLU A 15 -14.60 -29.27 -1.61
C GLU A 15 -14.56 -28.97 -0.11
N ILE A 16 -14.63 -30.01 0.73
CA ILE A 16 -14.56 -29.87 2.20
C ILE A 16 -13.15 -29.50 2.65
N ARG A 17 -12.12 -30.11 2.04
CA ARG A 17 -10.72 -29.75 2.34
C ARG A 17 -10.45 -28.30 1.99
N ASP A 18 -10.88 -27.85 0.81
CA ASP A 18 -10.70 -26.49 0.34
C ASP A 18 -11.42 -25.49 1.24
N GLN A 19 -12.63 -25.82 1.72
CA GLN A 19 -13.34 -25.01 2.72
C GLN A 19 -12.59 -24.91 4.06
N ILE A 20 -12.07 -26.02 4.58
CA ILE A 20 -11.31 -26.03 5.84
C ILE A 20 -10.03 -25.20 5.69
N ILE A 21 -9.27 -25.42 4.61
CA ILE A 21 -8.04 -24.68 4.34
C ILE A 21 -8.34 -23.19 4.16
N SER A 22 -9.42 -22.84 3.45
CA SER A 22 -9.87 -21.45 3.30
C SER A 22 -10.17 -20.81 4.65
N TYR A 23 -10.92 -21.48 5.53
CA TYR A 23 -11.23 -20.99 6.87
C TYR A 23 -9.98 -20.72 7.73
N LEU A 24 -8.91 -21.50 7.53
CA LEU A 24 -7.66 -21.36 8.28
C LEU A 24 -6.69 -20.33 7.66
N CYS A 25 -6.76 -20.10 6.35
CA CYS A 25 -5.81 -19.26 5.62
C CYS A 25 -6.37 -17.90 5.20
N LEU A 26 -7.70 -17.72 5.19
CA LEU A 26 -8.36 -16.47 4.83
C LEU A 26 -8.79 -15.72 6.10
N PHE A 27 -8.30 -14.50 6.25
CA PHE A 27 -8.56 -13.65 7.40
C PHE A 27 -9.63 -12.60 7.07
N PRO A 28 -10.58 -12.35 7.98
CA PRO A 28 -11.62 -11.34 7.77
C PRO A 28 -11.06 -9.91 7.80
N ASN A 29 -9.97 -9.70 8.53
CA ASN A 29 -9.29 -8.42 8.66
C ASN A 29 -7.99 -8.42 7.85
N PRO A 30 -7.59 -7.27 7.28
CA PRO A 30 -6.32 -7.17 6.59
C PRO A 30 -5.12 -7.47 7.51
N ILE A 31 -4.15 -8.20 6.96
CA ILE A 31 -2.95 -8.63 7.68
C ILE A 31 -1.97 -7.46 7.72
N GLN A 32 -1.66 -6.99 8.93
CA GLN A 32 -0.62 -5.98 9.11
C GLN A 32 0.75 -6.60 8.84
N VAL A 33 1.58 -5.90 8.08
CA VAL A 33 2.96 -6.29 7.81
C VAL A 33 3.88 -5.10 8.02
N GLY A 34 5.07 -5.37 8.54
CA GLY A 34 6.01 -4.33 8.94
C GLY A 34 7.33 -4.91 9.39
N PRO A 35 8.39 -4.10 9.40
CA PRO A 35 9.74 -4.54 9.76
C PRO A 35 10.00 -4.54 11.28
N THR A 36 8.99 -4.27 12.11
CA THR A 36 9.12 -4.15 13.57
C THR A 36 8.38 -5.26 14.31
N VAL A 37 8.91 -5.67 15.46
CA VAL A 37 8.55 -6.86 16.27
C VAL A 37 7.07 -7.00 16.63
N ASP A 38 6.34 -5.90 16.79
CA ASP A 38 4.93 -5.97 17.19
C ASP A 38 3.98 -6.35 16.03
N THR A 39 4.53 -6.68 14.86
CA THR A 39 3.74 -7.10 13.71
C THR A 39 3.62 -8.62 13.71
N GLU A 40 2.70 -9.15 14.52
CA GLU A 40 2.34 -10.56 14.44
C GLU A 40 1.57 -10.79 13.14
N ILE A 41 2.25 -11.39 12.16
CA ILE A 41 1.57 -11.95 11.00
C ILE A 41 0.89 -13.22 11.54
N PRO A 42 -0.46 -13.32 11.48
CA PRO A 42 -1.17 -14.54 11.85
C PRO A 42 -0.94 -15.59 10.76
N PHE A 43 0.30 -16.00 10.57
CA PHE A 43 0.69 -16.92 9.54
C PHE A 43 0.34 -18.34 10.02
N PRO A 44 -0.42 -19.14 9.25
CA PRO A 44 -0.85 -20.48 9.65
C PRO A 44 0.33 -21.46 9.52
N HIS A 45 1.40 -21.23 10.28
CA HIS A 45 2.66 -21.96 10.22
C HIS A 45 2.44 -23.45 10.38
N ASP A 46 1.68 -23.86 11.39
CA ASP A 46 1.47 -25.27 11.71
C ASP A 46 0.76 -26.01 10.57
N LEU A 47 -0.23 -25.37 9.94
CA LEU A 47 -0.91 -25.93 8.78
C LEU A 47 0.04 -26.03 7.58
N LEU A 48 0.73 -24.95 7.26
CA LEU A 48 1.58 -24.87 6.06
C LEU A 48 2.82 -25.77 6.16
N LEU A 49 3.33 -26.00 7.38
CA LEU A 49 4.50 -26.86 7.61
C LEU A 49 4.12 -28.33 7.81
N SER A 50 2.84 -28.65 7.98
CA SER A 50 2.40 -30.04 8.22
C SER A 50 2.48 -30.96 6.99
N HIS A 51 2.21 -30.44 5.78
CA HIS A 51 2.19 -31.25 4.56
C HIS A 51 2.37 -30.42 3.27
N PRO A 52 3.10 -30.90 2.24
CA PRO A 52 3.31 -30.16 1.00
C PRO A 52 2.03 -29.78 0.24
N LEU A 53 1.01 -30.64 0.23
CA LEU A 53 -0.29 -30.33 -0.38
C LEU A 53 -1.03 -29.22 0.37
N LEU A 54 -0.96 -29.22 1.70
CA LEU A 54 -1.53 -28.16 2.53
C LEU A 54 -0.76 -26.86 2.37
N TYR A 55 0.56 -26.96 2.25
CA TYR A 55 1.40 -25.82 1.89
C TYR A 55 0.94 -25.23 0.57
N ALA A 56 0.84 -26.02 -0.51
CA ALA A 56 0.48 -25.51 -1.82
C ALA A 56 -0.90 -24.82 -1.82
N ALA A 57 -1.93 -25.50 -1.31
CA ALA A 57 -3.29 -24.96 -1.27
C ALA A 57 -3.42 -23.77 -0.31
N GLY A 58 -2.97 -23.93 0.94
CA GLY A 58 -3.12 -22.91 1.97
C GLY A 58 -2.29 -21.66 1.69
N SER A 59 -1.09 -21.82 1.13
CA SER A 59 -0.25 -20.66 0.84
C SER A 59 -0.73 -19.89 -0.39
N ALA A 60 -1.38 -20.52 -1.37
CA ALA A 60 -2.08 -19.81 -2.45
C ALA A 60 -3.19 -18.92 -1.86
N ILE A 61 -4.07 -19.48 -1.02
CA ILE A 61 -5.13 -18.71 -0.35
C ILE A 61 -4.53 -17.58 0.50
N PHE A 62 -3.51 -17.89 1.30
CA PHE A 62 -2.91 -16.93 2.23
C PHE A 62 -2.37 -15.69 1.50
N TYR A 63 -1.60 -15.87 0.42
CA TYR A 63 -0.96 -14.74 -0.25
C TYR A 63 -1.83 -14.09 -1.34
N GLU A 64 -2.70 -14.87 -1.99
CA GLU A 64 -3.48 -14.40 -3.13
C GLU A 64 -4.85 -13.88 -2.75
N GLN A 65 -5.43 -14.26 -1.61
CA GLN A 65 -6.79 -13.84 -1.23
C GLN A 65 -6.82 -12.86 -0.05
N ASN A 66 -5.81 -12.88 0.82
CA ASN A 66 -5.73 -11.89 1.91
C ASN A 66 -5.25 -10.53 1.43
N ARG A 67 -5.73 -9.51 2.12
CA ARG A 67 -5.25 -8.13 1.98
C ARG A 67 -4.13 -7.89 2.98
N PHE A 68 -2.99 -7.41 2.48
CA PHE A 68 -1.85 -7.04 3.32
C PHE A 68 -1.78 -5.52 3.47
N ILE A 69 -1.64 -5.03 4.69
CA ILE A 69 -1.48 -3.60 4.99
C ILE A 69 -0.07 -3.35 5.49
N LEU A 70 0.69 -2.54 4.77
CA LEU A 70 1.97 -2.02 5.19
C LEU A 70 1.82 -0.57 5.64
N ASN A 71 1.82 -0.35 6.96
CA ASN A 71 1.71 0.99 7.55
C ASN A 71 3.02 1.46 8.18
N LEU A 72 3.69 2.40 7.51
CA LEU A 72 5.00 2.95 7.92
C LEU A 72 4.89 4.25 8.74
N ARG A 73 3.71 4.60 9.29
CA ARG A 73 3.47 5.88 9.99
C ARG A 73 3.70 5.90 11.49
N GLY A 74 3.50 4.76 12.16
CA GLY A 74 3.28 4.72 13.61
C GLY A 74 4.52 4.56 14.49
N ARG A 75 5.74 4.51 13.93
CA ARG A 75 6.95 4.10 14.65
C ARG A 75 7.97 5.24 14.75
N PRO A 76 8.86 5.24 15.77
CA PRO A 76 10.01 6.13 15.79
C PRO A 76 10.77 6.00 14.46
N ARG A 77 10.76 7.08 13.67
CA ARG A 77 11.23 7.09 12.28
C ARG A 77 12.58 6.40 12.13
N ALA A 78 13.54 6.76 12.97
CA ALA A 78 14.90 6.23 12.90
C ALA A 78 14.95 4.70 13.10
N ALA A 79 14.11 4.14 13.98
CA ALA A 79 14.05 2.70 14.20
C ALA A 79 13.43 1.98 12.99
N LEU A 80 12.41 2.58 12.37
CA LEU A 80 11.76 2.04 11.18
C LEU A 80 12.69 2.05 9.97
N GLU A 81 13.34 3.18 9.70
CA GLU A 81 14.31 3.32 8.61
C GLU A 81 15.46 2.33 8.79
N ARG A 82 15.96 2.18 10.03
CA ARG A 82 16.98 1.19 10.37
C ARG A 82 16.50 -0.24 10.09
N ALA A 83 15.32 -0.63 10.55
CA ALA A 83 14.80 -1.99 10.32
C ALA A 83 14.62 -2.32 8.82
N ILE A 84 14.26 -1.32 8.00
CA ILE A 84 14.14 -1.47 6.54
C ILE A 84 15.54 -1.64 5.90
N CYS A 85 16.51 -0.84 6.33
CA CYS A 85 17.86 -0.83 5.75
C CYS A 85 18.74 -1.99 6.22
N ASP A 86 18.62 -2.40 7.48
CA ASP A 86 19.46 -3.42 8.13
C ASP A 86 19.09 -4.85 7.71
N GLY A 87 18.09 -5.01 6.83
CA GLY A 87 17.69 -6.32 6.32
C GLY A 87 17.00 -7.21 7.35
N THR A 88 16.36 -6.61 8.37
CA THR A 88 15.53 -7.36 9.33
C THR A 88 14.50 -8.20 8.55
N PRO A 89 14.32 -9.49 8.83
CA PRO A 89 13.35 -10.31 8.09
C PRO A 89 11.92 -9.79 8.27
N TRP A 90 11.29 -9.43 7.15
CA TRP A 90 9.90 -9.00 7.07
C TRP A 90 9.36 -9.27 5.67
N LEU A 91 8.05 -9.09 5.45
CA LEU A 91 7.40 -9.46 4.19
C LEU A 91 8.14 -8.89 2.96
N LEU A 92 8.39 -7.58 2.91
CA LEU A 92 9.08 -6.96 1.76
C LEU A 92 10.59 -7.25 1.69
N GLY A 93 11.23 -7.56 2.83
CA GLY A 93 12.62 -7.99 2.86
C GLY A 93 12.81 -9.42 2.32
N ASN A 94 11.76 -10.24 2.35
CA ASN A 94 11.79 -11.60 1.82
C ASN A 94 11.26 -11.63 0.38
N THR A 95 12.18 -11.70 -0.59
CA THR A 95 11.85 -11.75 -2.04
C THR A 95 10.85 -12.86 -2.40
N ARG A 96 10.97 -14.04 -1.78
CA ARG A 96 10.05 -15.15 -2.07
C ARG A 96 8.65 -14.89 -1.52
N ALA A 97 8.53 -14.31 -0.34
CA ALA A 97 7.24 -14.01 0.27
C ALA A 97 6.54 -12.84 -0.44
N ARG A 98 7.25 -11.72 -0.69
CA ARG A 98 6.64 -10.54 -1.30
C ARG A 98 6.07 -10.79 -2.69
N ARG A 99 6.74 -11.60 -3.53
CA ARG A 99 6.29 -11.89 -4.90
C ARG A 99 5.00 -12.68 -4.98
N ARG A 100 4.51 -13.23 -3.87
CA ARG A 100 3.27 -14.01 -3.82
C ARG A 100 2.06 -13.16 -3.48
N VAL A 101 2.28 -11.99 -2.87
CA VAL A 101 1.21 -11.11 -2.39
C VAL A 101 0.45 -10.52 -3.56
N LYS A 102 -0.87 -10.73 -3.58
CA LYS A 102 -1.75 -10.20 -4.65
C LYS A 102 -2.40 -8.85 -4.33
N TYR A 103 -2.71 -8.60 -3.06
CA TYR A 103 -3.40 -7.39 -2.58
C TYR A 103 -2.55 -6.66 -1.54
N LEU A 104 -2.07 -5.45 -1.87
CA LEU A 104 -1.27 -4.61 -0.97
C LEU A 104 -1.90 -3.23 -0.78
N GLU A 105 -2.11 -2.86 0.48
CA GLU A 105 -2.36 -1.48 0.89
C GLU A 105 -1.10 -0.92 1.57
N LEU A 106 -0.52 0.14 1.00
CA LEU A 106 0.73 0.74 1.45
C LEU A 106 0.51 2.18 1.90
N SER A 107 0.82 2.43 3.17
CA SER A 107 0.96 3.77 3.74
C SER A 107 2.44 4.06 3.97
N PRO A 108 3.14 4.78 3.06
CA PRO A 108 4.60 4.91 3.09
C PRO A 108 5.12 5.82 4.23
N GLY A 109 4.22 6.45 4.99
CA GLY A 109 4.59 7.44 5.99
C GLY A 109 5.07 8.71 5.31
N ARG A 110 6.40 8.89 5.19
CA ARG A 110 6.99 10.01 4.45
C ARG A 110 7.51 9.51 3.10
N LEU A 111 7.08 10.17 2.02
CA LEU A 111 7.70 10.03 0.71
C LEU A 111 9.09 10.67 0.74
N GLY A 112 10.12 9.83 0.75
CA GLY A 112 11.52 10.23 0.86
C GLY A 112 12.46 9.12 0.40
N ASN A 113 13.74 9.21 0.77
CA ASN A 113 14.77 8.29 0.28
C ASN A 113 14.48 6.82 0.60
N VAL A 114 13.97 6.50 1.79
CA VAL A 114 13.65 5.09 2.13
C VAL A 114 12.55 4.53 1.24
N PHE A 115 11.51 5.33 0.95
CA PHE A 115 10.48 4.93 -0.01
C PHE A 115 11.08 4.72 -1.39
N GLN A 116 11.88 5.66 -1.89
CA GLN A 116 12.47 5.59 -3.23
C GLN A 116 13.47 4.43 -3.38
N SER A 117 14.31 4.17 -2.37
CA SER A 117 15.44 3.24 -2.47
C SER A 117 15.09 1.80 -2.07
N HIS A 118 14.10 1.61 -1.19
CA HIS A 118 13.78 0.28 -0.64
C HIS A 118 12.34 -0.14 -0.92
N ILE A 119 11.37 0.73 -0.62
CA ILE A 119 9.96 0.35 -0.71
C ILE A 119 9.49 0.29 -2.16
N SER A 120 9.74 1.33 -2.95
CA SER A 120 9.30 1.40 -4.34
C SER A 120 9.91 0.30 -5.21
N PRO A 121 11.22 -0.01 -5.13
CA PRO A 121 11.79 -1.15 -5.85
C PRO A 121 11.23 -2.50 -5.39
N ALA A 122 10.95 -2.67 -4.09
CA ALA A 122 10.35 -3.90 -3.59
C ALA A 122 8.92 -4.09 -4.12
N VAL A 123 8.11 -3.03 -4.16
CA VAL A 123 6.76 -3.07 -4.72
C VAL A 123 6.81 -3.29 -6.24
N ALA A 124 7.71 -2.62 -6.95
CA ALA A 124 7.90 -2.86 -8.39
C ALA A 124 8.28 -4.32 -8.67
N ASP A 125 9.15 -4.93 -7.85
CA ASP A 125 9.47 -6.37 -7.96
C ASP A 125 8.26 -7.27 -7.70
N MET A 126 7.34 -6.87 -6.81
CA MET A 126 6.10 -7.62 -6.58
C MET A 126 5.13 -7.54 -7.76
N ILE A 127 5.15 -6.44 -8.51
CA ILE A 127 4.32 -6.25 -9.72
C ILE A 127 4.94 -7.05 -10.87
N LEU A 128 6.18 -6.73 -11.23
CA LEU A 128 6.85 -7.21 -12.45
C LEU A 128 7.28 -8.69 -12.35
N ASN A 129 7.75 -9.12 -11.18
CA ASN A 129 8.26 -10.49 -10.95
C ASN A 129 7.39 -11.30 -9.99
N GLY A 130 6.20 -10.78 -9.65
CA GLY A 130 5.33 -11.36 -8.65
C GLY A 130 3.86 -11.32 -9.06
N SER A 131 3.02 -11.46 -8.04
CA SER A 131 1.57 -11.64 -8.18
C SER A 131 0.78 -10.39 -7.79
N LEU A 132 1.45 -9.27 -7.49
CA LEU A 132 0.76 -8.06 -7.06
C LEU A 132 -0.07 -7.51 -8.21
N ARG A 133 -1.39 -7.47 -8.03
CA ARG A 133 -2.36 -6.96 -9.01
C ARG A 133 -3.22 -5.84 -8.46
N HIS A 134 -3.33 -5.73 -7.14
CA HIS A 134 -4.13 -4.71 -6.49
C HIS A 134 -3.26 -3.90 -5.54
N LEU A 135 -3.02 -2.64 -5.89
CA LEU A 135 -2.22 -1.70 -5.09
C LEU A 135 -3.09 -0.53 -4.63
N LYS A 136 -3.20 -0.36 -3.32
CA LYS A 136 -3.82 0.82 -2.70
C LYS A 136 -2.75 1.63 -1.97
N LEU A 137 -2.55 2.87 -2.38
CA LEU A 137 -1.64 3.80 -1.70
C LEU A 137 -2.43 4.77 -0.83
N VAL A 138 -2.01 4.95 0.42
CA VAL A 138 -2.63 5.90 1.34
C VAL A 138 -1.58 6.88 1.86
N LEU A 139 -1.74 8.15 1.47
CA LEU A 139 -0.86 9.24 1.87
C LEU A 139 -1.47 10.02 3.02
N TYR A 140 -0.62 10.37 3.97
CA TYR A 140 -1.03 11.07 5.17
C TYR A 140 -0.14 12.28 5.41
N PRO A 141 -0.64 13.32 6.10
CA PRO A 141 0.12 14.53 6.34
C PRO A 141 1.35 14.23 7.18
N THR A 142 2.48 14.78 6.74
CA THR A 142 3.71 14.82 7.50
C THR A 142 3.67 15.96 8.52
N SER A 143 4.55 15.94 9.53
CA SER A 143 4.65 17.04 10.50
C SER A 143 4.92 18.39 9.84
N THR A 144 5.66 18.42 8.73
CA THR A 144 5.90 19.63 7.93
C THR A 144 4.64 20.16 7.24
N ASP A 145 3.69 19.27 6.91
CA ASP A 145 2.40 19.66 6.35
C ASP A 145 1.53 20.27 7.46
N LYS A 146 1.58 19.67 8.66
CA LYS A 146 0.86 20.15 9.85
C LYS A 146 1.19 21.58 10.26
N VAL A 147 2.45 22.00 10.13
CA VAL A 147 2.91 23.36 10.48
C VAL A 147 2.32 24.43 9.54
N VAL A 148 2.03 24.09 8.28
CA VAL A 148 1.45 25.03 7.30
C VAL A 148 -0.01 25.33 7.60
N PHE A 149 -0.73 24.40 8.24
CA PHE A 149 -2.10 24.63 8.71
C PHE A 149 -2.20 25.49 9.98
N ASN A 150 -1.07 25.89 10.58
CA ASN A 150 -1.09 26.77 11.76
C ASN A 150 -1.07 28.24 11.29
N HIS A 151 -2.17 28.96 11.54
CA HIS A 151 -2.56 30.21 10.86
C HIS A 151 -1.79 31.48 11.28
N ASP A 152 -0.76 31.42 12.12
CA ASP A 152 -0.22 32.58 12.86
C ASP A 152 1.02 33.29 12.27
N ALA A 153 0.93 33.90 11.09
CA ALA A 153 2.04 34.66 10.46
C ALA A 153 1.53 35.69 9.45
N VAL A 154 2.33 36.73 9.26
CA VAL A 154 1.90 38.14 9.11
C VAL A 154 1.73 38.60 7.64
N ASP A 155 1.90 37.72 6.64
CA ASP A 155 1.64 38.06 5.23
C ASP A 155 1.09 36.86 4.43
N ALA A 156 -0.15 37.00 3.94
CA ALA A 156 -0.87 35.96 3.20
C ALA A 156 -0.25 35.67 1.83
N GLN A 157 0.42 36.65 1.21
CA GLN A 157 0.98 36.50 -0.13
C GLN A 157 2.30 35.72 -0.11
N GLY A 158 3.20 36.04 0.83
CA GLY A 158 4.44 35.28 1.02
C GLY A 158 4.20 33.81 1.39
N ARG A 159 3.13 33.52 2.14
CA ARG A 159 2.70 32.15 2.47
C ARG A 159 2.28 31.35 1.25
N ARG A 160 1.41 31.91 0.41
CA ARG A 160 0.95 31.25 -0.83
C ARG A 160 2.13 30.93 -1.74
N ALA A 161 3.04 31.90 -1.94
CA ALA A 161 4.24 31.68 -2.75
C ALA A 161 5.16 30.59 -2.16
N ALA A 162 5.31 30.51 -0.85
CA ALA A 162 6.09 29.46 -0.19
C ALA A 162 5.44 28.08 -0.27
N MET A 163 4.10 28.00 -0.21
CA MET A 163 3.33 26.77 -0.40
C MET A 163 3.47 26.26 -1.83
N THR A 164 3.25 27.12 -2.84
CA THR A 164 3.42 26.75 -4.25
C THR A 164 4.83 26.22 -4.53
N ARG A 165 5.88 26.90 -4.06
CA ARG A 165 7.27 26.40 -4.22
C ARG A 165 7.50 25.03 -3.58
N ARG A 166 6.85 24.72 -2.45
CA ARG A 166 6.96 23.42 -1.79
C ARG A 166 6.22 22.33 -2.55
N ASP A 167 5.10 22.65 -3.17
CA ASP A 167 4.32 21.72 -3.97
C ASP A 167 5.01 21.45 -5.32
N ASP A 168 5.61 22.47 -5.93
CA ASP A 168 6.50 22.32 -7.10
C ASP A 168 7.70 21.42 -6.76
N ALA A 169 8.37 21.67 -5.62
CA ALA A 169 9.48 20.81 -5.19
C ALA A 169 9.04 19.37 -4.88
N PHE A 170 7.83 19.19 -4.36
CA PHE A 170 7.25 17.87 -4.08
C PHE A 170 6.96 17.10 -5.37
N THR A 171 6.30 17.73 -6.34
CA THR A 171 5.95 17.12 -7.64
C THR A 171 7.18 16.79 -8.49
N GLN A 172 8.25 17.59 -8.38
CA GLN A 172 9.52 17.31 -9.05
C GLN A 172 10.38 16.26 -8.34
N SER A 173 10.02 15.83 -7.12
CA SER A 173 10.84 14.93 -6.32
C SER A 173 10.89 13.51 -6.87
N LYS A 174 12.05 12.86 -6.79
CA LYS A 174 12.23 11.44 -7.19
C LYS A 174 11.26 10.48 -6.49
N PRO A 175 10.98 10.61 -5.17
CA PRO A 175 10.00 9.76 -4.50
C PRO A 175 8.57 9.92 -5.04
N PHE A 176 8.17 11.13 -5.44
CA PHE A 176 6.86 11.37 -6.05
C PHE A 176 6.76 10.73 -7.44
N LYS A 177 7.78 10.92 -8.29
CA LYS A 177 7.85 10.24 -9.60
C LYS A 177 7.84 8.71 -9.45
N ALA A 178 8.55 8.17 -8.46
CA ALA A 178 8.55 6.74 -8.16
C ALA A 178 7.16 6.23 -7.73
N LEU A 179 6.42 7.03 -6.94
CA LEU A 179 5.02 6.72 -6.59
C LEU A 179 4.12 6.69 -7.83
N LEU A 180 4.25 7.68 -8.72
CA LEU A 180 3.47 7.72 -9.97
C LEU A 180 3.78 6.52 -10.87
N ARG A 181 5.06 6.10 -10.96
CA ARG A 181 5.44 4.89 -11.71
C ARG A 181 4.74 3.64 -11.19
N LEU A 182 4.67 3.46 -9.88
CA LEU A 182 3.99 2.31 -9.30
C LEU A 182 2.50 2.31 -9.61
N LEU A 183 1.84 3.47 -9.54
CA LEU A 183 0.40 3.58 -9.82
C LEU A 183 0.10 3.37 -11.32
N ALA A 184 0.97 3.86 -12.20
CA ALA A 184 0.81 3.78 -13.65
C ALA A 184 1.32 2.47 -14.27
N ASP A 185 1.72 1.49 -13.45
CA ASP A 185 2.21 0.21 -13.94
C ASP A 185 1.07 -0.58 -14.63
N PRO A 186 1.24 -1.00 -15.90
CA PRO A 186 0.20 -1.66 -16.66
C PRO A 186 -0.14 -3.08 -16.15
N ASP A 187 0.72 -3.71 -15.36
CA ASP A 187 0.48 -5.05 -14.82
C ASP A 187 -0.45 -5.05 -13.59
N LEU A 188 -0.83 -3.88 -13.08
CA LEU A 188 -1.83 -3.75 -12.03
C LEU A 188 -3.26 -3.83 -12.59
N GLU A 189 -4.07 -4.73 -12.04
CA GLU A 189 -5.51 -4.80 -12.31
C GLU A 189 -6.24 -3.61 -11.68
N THR A 190 -5.83 -3.20 -10.47
CA THR A 190 -6.37 -2.02 -9.79
C THR A 190 -5.27 -1.24 -9.09
N ALA A 191 -5.22 0.06 -9.34
CA ALA A 191 -4.40 1.01 -8.59
C ALA A 191 -5.29 2.11 -8.01
N GLU A 192 -5.16 2.34 -6.70
CA GLU A 192 -5.93 3.36 -5.99
C GLU A 192 -4.99 4.27 -5.20
N LEU A 193 -5.29 5.57 -5.16
CA LEU A 193 -4.58 6.55 -4.37
C LEU A 193 -5.57 7.25 -3.44
N PHE A 194 -5.24 7.33 -2.17
CA PHE A 194 -6.02 8.00 -1.15
C PHE A 194 -5.17 8.98 -0.37
N VAL A 195 -5.78 10.07 0.11
CA VAL A 195 -5.17 11.04 1.01
C VAL A 195 -6.00 11.19 2.29
N ASP A 196 -5.35 11.49 3.40
CA ASP A 196 -6.02 11.85 4.66
C ASP A 196 -6.84 13.15 4.49
N PRO A 197 -7.99 13.32 5.16
CA PRO A 197 -8.77 14.57 5.13
C PRO A 197 -8.00 15.84 5.48
N ILE A 198 -6.89 15.71 6.22
CA ILE A 198 -5.91 16.77 6.45
C ILE A 198 -4.78 16.57 5.43
N HIS A 199 -4.90 17.17 4.25
CA HIS A 199 -3.90 17.10 3.19
C HIS A 199 -3.55 18.49 2.65
N ARG A 200 -2.42 18.59 1.95
CA ARG A 200 -2.01 19.82 1.25
C ARG A 200 -3.05 20.25 0.23
N ASP A 201 -3.15 21.56 -0.02
CA ASP A 201 -4.06 22.13 -1.02
C ASP A 201 -3.81 21.55 -2.43
N PHE A 202 -2.56 21.18 -2.73
CA PHE A 202 -2.17 20.44 -3.94
C PHE A 202 -3.11 19.27 -4.29
N TRP A 203 -3.57 18.50 -3.30
CA TRP A 203 -4.42 17.33 -3.55
C TRP A 203 -5.87 17.72 -3.87
N CYS A 204 -6.32 18.94 -3.53
CA CYS A 204 -7.67 19.42 -3.80
C CYS A 204 -7.98 19.44 -5.31
N ASP A 205 -6.97 19.63 -6.16
CA ASP A 205 -7.15 19.68 -7.63
C ASP A 205 -7.44 18.30 -8.25
N PHE A 206 -7.21 17.22 -7.50
CA PHE A 206 -7.26 15.83 -7.96
C PHE A 206 -8.32 14.98 -7.26
N HIS A 207 -9.24 15.57 -6.49
CA HIS A 207 -10.38 14.84 -5.95
C HIS A 207 -11.68 15.66 -6.07
N GLU A 208 -12.79 14.97 -6.27
CA GLU A 208 -14.12 15.60 -6.34
C GLU A 208 -14.91 15.35 -5.05
N GLY A 209 -15.77 16.30 -4.67
CA GLY A 209 -16.90 16.02 -3.78
C GLY A 209 -16.65 15.95 -2.27
N VAL A 210 -15.42 16.17 -1.77
CA VAL A 210 -15.19 16.27 -0.32
C VAL A 210 -14.94 17.72 0.06
N ALA A 211 -15.74 18.22 1.00
CA ALA A 211 -15.65 19.57 1.56
C ALA A 211 -14.40 19.77 2.45
N CYS A 212 -13.24 19.23 2.06
CA CYS A 212 -12.01 19.26 2.86
C CYS A 212 -11.30 20.63 2.84
N CYS A 213 -11.53 21.47 1.82
CA CYS A 213 -10.75 22.71 1.63
C CYS A 213 -11.50 24.02 1.98
N LYS A 214 -12.79 23.99 2.37
CA LYS A 214 -13.58 25.22 2.67
C LYS A 214 -14.60 25.05 3.80
N GLY A 215 -14.18 25.24 5.05
CA GLY A 215 -15.07 25.66 6.16
C GLY A 215 -16.22 24.73 6.58
N HIS A 216 -16.33 23.52 6.05
CA HIS A 216 -17.37 22.57 6.45
C HIS A 216 -16.87 21.62 7.55
N PRO A 217 -17.76 21.21 8.48
CA PRO A 217 -17.41 20.25 9.51
C PRO A 217 -16.97 18.96 8.82
N LYS A 218 -15.72 18.58 9.09
CA LYS A 218 -15.12 17.33 8.60
C LYS A 218 -16.03 16.19 9.07
N GLY A 219 -16.72 15.56 8.12
CA GLY A 219 -17.47 14.34 8.36
C GLY A 219 -16.57 13.24 8.93
N PRO A 220 -17.11 12.05 9.24
CA PRO A 220 -16.30 10.96 9.78
C PRO A 220 -15.05 10.77 8.91
N TRP A 221 -13.89 10.64 9.56
CA TRP A 221 -12.52 10.61 9.04
C TRP A 221 -12.28 9.59 7.92
N GLN A 222 -12.93 9.77 6.77
CA GLN A 222 -12.84 8.89 5.61
C GLN A 222 -11.72 9.39 4.70
N LEU A 223 -10.86 8.46 4.30
CA LEU A 223 -9.81 8.71 3.33
C LEU A 223 -10.42 9.22 2.02
N ILE A 224 -9.82 10.26 1.44
CA ILE A 224 -10.31 10.91 0.23
C ILE A 224 -9.67 10.24 -0.98
N PRO A 225 -10.45 9.68 -1.92
CA PRO A 225 -9.91 9.11 -3.14
C PRO A 225 -9.35 10.22 -4.03
N VAL A 226 -8.17 9.98 -4.60
CA VAL A 226 -7.51 10.89 -5.55
C VAL A 226 -7.52 10.26 -6.93
N ASP A 227 -7.90 11.06 -7.93
CA ASP A 227 -7.74 10.71 -9.33
C ASP A 227 -6.26 10.76 -9.72
N TRP A 228 -5.58 9.66 -9.45
CA TRP A 228 -4.16 9.52 -9.77
C TRP A 228 -3.92 9.48 -11.29
N LYS A 229 -4.93 9.16 -12.12
CA LYS A 229 -4.78 9.16 -13.58
C LYS A 229 -4.70 10.58 -14.10
N LYS A 230 -5.56 11.48 -13.59
CA LYS A 230 -5.47 12.92 -13.83
C LYS A 230 -4.13 13.47 -13.34
N LEU A 231 -3.69 13.05 -12.15
CA LEU A 231 -2.39 13.41 -11.60
C LEU A 231 -1.23 12.97 -12.52
N ALA A 232 -1.26 11.71 -12.97
CA ALA A 232 -0.26 11.17 -13.89
C ALA A 232 -0.32 11.85 -15.26
N ALA A 233 -1.48 12.28 -15.76
CA ALA A 233 -1.56 13.05 -16.99
C ALA A 233 -0.94 14.46 -16.84
N SER A 234 -1.12 15.11 -15.69
CA SER A 234 -0.55 16.44 -15.40
C SER A 234 0.97 16.42 -15.21
N TYR A 235 1.52 15.34 -14.64
CA TYR A 235 2.95 15.25 -14.29
C TYR A 235 3.73 14.16 -15.07
N GLY A 236 3.06 13.44 -15.96
CA GLY A 236 3.59 12.30 -16.72
C GLY A 236 4.37 12.65 -17.99
N GLN A 237 4.52 13.94 -18.32
CA GLN A 237 5.32 14.38 -19.47
C GLN A 237 6.84 14.25 -19.26
N ASP A 238 7.28 13.77 -18.09
CA ASP A 238 8.66 13.30 -17.92
C ASP A 238 8.89 12.04 -18.77
N HIS A 239 9.95 12.04 -19.59
CA HIS A 239 10.39 10.89 -20.40
C HIS A 239 10.67 9.61 -19.56
N GLU A 240 10.71 9.71 -18.24
CA GLU A 240 10.86 8.56 -17.34
C GLU A 240 9.52 7.94 -16.87
N LEU A 241 8.37 8.46 -17.31
CA LEU A 241 7.01 7.95 -17.04
C LEU A 241 6.34 7.38 -18.31
N SER A 242 6.99 7.46 -19.47
CA SER A 242 6.49 6.99 -20.76
C SER A 242 6.56 5.46 -20.92
N ILE A 243 5.89 4.71 -20.04
CA ILE A 243 5.56 3.29 -20.26
C ILE A 243 4.09 3.12 -20.70
N VAL A 244 3.27 4.17 -20.62
CA VAL A 244 1.87 4.09 -21.05
C VAL A 244 1.75 4.49 -22.52
N ARG A 245 1.73 3.50 -23.42
CA ARG A 245 1.05 3.69 -24.71
C ARG A 245 -0.44 3.85 -24.40
N VAL A 246 -0.93 5.06 -24.63
CA VAL A 246 -2.36 5.38 -24.74
C VAL A 246 -2.98 4.45 -25.78
N THR A 247 -3.77 3.48 -25.34
CA THR A 247 -4.79 2.87 -26.18
C THR A 247 -6.10 3.57 -25.88
N SER A 248 -6.44 4.49 -26.77
CA SER A 248 -7.80 4.98 -27.05
C SER A 248 -8.76 3.84 -27.40
#